data_AF-A0A9D6L8Y5-F1
#
_entry.id   AF-A0A9D6L8Y5-F1
#
_cell.length_a   1.000
_cell.length_b   1.000
_cell.length_c   1.000
_cell.angle_alpha   90.00
_cell.angle_beta   90.00
_cell.angle_gamma   90.00
#
_symmetry.space_group_name_H-M   'P 1'
#
loop_
_entity.id
_entity.type
_entity.pdbx_description
1 polymer ?
#
loop_
_entity_poly.entity_id
_entity_poly.type
_entity_poly.pdbx_seq_one_letter_code
_entity_poly.pdbx_strand_id
1 'polypeptide(L)' 'MSRLIVVDGYNLVLRSPLLQPGPDRTLREARAKLVNLLSWTVGVGEARFIVVFDGSDERPRDDRP' A
#
# COMPACT_ATOMS: atom_id res chain seq x y z
N MET A 1 14.79 11.28 -18.28
CA MET A 1 14.21 11.84 -17.03
C MET A 1 13.46 10.72 -16.32
N SER A 2 13.80 10.43 -15.05
CA SER A 2 13.08 9.41 -14.28
C SER A 2 11.74 9.96 -13.80
N ARG A 3 10.64 9.28 -14.14
CA ARG A 3 9.28 9.67 -13.73
C ARG A 3 9.07 9.30 -12.26
N LEU A 4 8.37 10.14 -11.50
CA LEU A 4 7.93 9.83 -10.14
C LEU A 4 6.40 9.66 -10.15
N ILE A 5 5.92 8.54 -9.62
CA ILE A 5 4.51 8.22 -9.48
C ILE A 5 4.14 8.32 -8.00
N VAL A 6 3.15 9.15 -7.69
CA VAL A 6 2.60 9.26 -6.33
C VAL A 6 1.25 8.55 -6.31
N VAL A 7 1.09 7.60 -5.39
CA VAL A 7 -0.10 6.75 -5.30
C VAL A 7 -0.79 7.00 -3.97
N ASP A 8 -2.10 7.28 -4.02
CA ASP A 8 -2.98 7.18 -2.85
C ASP A 8 -3.25 5.70 -2.57
N GLY A 9 -2.64 5.20 -1.49
CA GLY A 9 -2.69 3.79 -1.13
C GLY A 9 -4.07 3.31 -0.70
N TYR A 10 -4.86 4.16 -0.03
CA TYR A 10 -6.19 3.79 0.45
C TYR A 10 -7.17 3.63 -0.69
N ASN A 11 -7.21 4.64 -1.54
CA ASN A 11 -8.12 4.65 -2.66
C ASN A 11 -7.84 3.44 -3.58
N LEU A 12 -6.56 3.11 -3.77
CA LEU A 12 -6.18 1.97 -4.59
C LEU A 12 -6.50 0.63 -3.95
N VAL A 13 -6.27 0.47 -2.65
CA VAL A 13 -6.61 -0.75 -1.89
C VAL A 13 -8.13 -0.99 -1.90
N LEU A 14 -8.94 0.05 -1.70
CA LEU A 14 -10.39 -0.06 -1.63
C LEU A 14 -11.05 -0.31 -3.00
N ARG A 15 -10.44 0.16 -4.09
CA ARG A 15 -10.98 0.00 -5.44
C ARG A 15 -10.46 -1.22 -6.20
N SER A 16 -9.48 -1.94 -5.64
CA SER A 16 -8.88 -3.10 -6.27
C SER A 16 -9.33 -4.38 -5.58
N PRO A 17 -10.18 -5.22 -6.19
CA PRO A 17 -10.71 -6.44 -5.54
C PRO A 17 -9.61 -7.38 -5.01
N LEU A 18 -8.47 -7.43 -5.70
CA LEU A 18 -7.32 -8.26 -5.32
C LEU A 18 -6.52 -7.72 -4.12
N LEU A 19 -6.77 -6.48 -3.70
CA LEU A 19 -6.13 -5.80 -2.57
C LEU A 19 -7.12 -5.49 -1.44
N GLN A 20 -8.42 -5.46 -1.72
CA GLN A 20 -9.43 -5.08 -0.74
C GLN A 20 -9.30 -5.90 0.56
N PRO A 21 -9.31 -5.25 1.74
CA PRO A 21 -9.34 -5.93 3.01
C PRO A 21 -10.67 -6.68 3.19
N GLY A 22 -10.64 -7.74 3.99
CA GLY A 22 -11.81 -8.58 4.26
C GLY A 22 -11.55 -9.55 5.40
N PRO A 23 -12.42 -10.55 5.60
CA PRO A 23 -12.29 -11.53 6.68
C PRO A 23 -10.91 -12.21 6.71
N ASP A 24 -10.35 -12.50 5.53
CA ASP A 24 -9.09 -13.22 5.37
C ASP A 24 -7.89 -12.30 5.05
N ARG A 25 -8.09 -10.98 5.07
CA ARG A 25 -7.02 -10.02 4.74
C ARG A 25 -7.18 -8.72 5.52
N THR A 26 -6.20 -8.45 6.37
CA THR A 26 -6.08 -7.18 7.07
C THR A 26 -5.66 -6.05 6.14
N LEU A 27 -5.96 -4.82 6.55
CA LEU A 27 -5.49 -3.63 5.85
C LEU A 27 -3.96 -3.59 5.72
N ARG A 28 -3.23 -3.98 6.78
CA ARG A 28 -1.77 -4.07 6.76
C ARG A 28 -1.26 -5.02 5.68
N GLU A 29 -1.87 -6.19 5.54
CA GLU A 29 -1.52 -7.16 4.48
C GLU A 29 -1.85 -6.63 3.09
N ALA A 30 -2.98 -5.92 2.94
CA ALA A 30 -3.31 -5.22 1.70
C ALA A 30 -2.27 -4.16 1.31
N ARG A 31 -1.82 -3.34 2.28
CA ARG A 31 -0.75 -2.35 2.08
C ARG A 31 0.55 -3.02 1.62
N ALA A 32 0.97 -4.08 2.30
CA ALA A 32 2.18 -4.83 1.97
C ALA A 32 2.11 -5.43 0.56
N LYS A 33 0.97 -6.04 0.20
CA LYS A 33 0.74 -6.60 -1.13
C LYS A 33 0.80 -5.53 -2.23
N LEU A 34 0.22 -4.35 -1.99
CA LEU A 34 0.30 -3.23 -2.92
C LEU A 34 1.76 -2.81 -3.19
N VAL A 35 2.55 -2.60 -2.13
CA VAL A 35 3.96 -2.21 -2.26
C VAL A 35 4.76 -3.27 -3.02
N ASN A 36 4.53 -4.55 -2.73
CA ASN A 36 5.19 -5.65 -3.44
C ASN A 36 4.81 -5.72 -4.94
N LEU A 37 3.56 -5.45 -5.29
CA LEU A 37 3.15 -5.41 -6.70
C LEU A 37 3.81 -4.24 -7.44
N LEU A 38 3.84 -3.06 -6.82
CA LEU A 38 4.46 -1.88 -7.43
C LEU A 38 5.97 -2.04 -7.56
N SER A 39 6.65 -2.70 -6.61
CA SER A 39 8.09 -2.96 -6.70
C SER A 39 8.46 -3.92 -7.84
N TRP A 40 7.55 -4.82 -8.23
CA TRP A 40 7.74 -5.68 -9.40
C TRP A 40 7.39 -4.97 -10.71
N THR A 41 6.32 -4.18 -10.69
CA THR A 41 5.78 -3.54 -11.90
C THR A 41 6.63 -2.36 -12.35
N VAL A 42 7.15 -1.59 -11.40
CA VAL A 42 8.03 -0.46 -11.69
C VAL A 42 9.45 -1.00 -11.80
N GLY A 43 9.78 -1.49 -12.99
CA GLY A 43 11.11 -2.02 -13.31
C GLY A 43 12.23 -1.03 -12.95
N VAL A 44 13.40 -1.57 -12.60
CA VAL A 44 14.56 -0.78 -12.18
C VAL A 44 14.95 0.21 -13.29
N GLY A 45 14.76 1.51 -13.02
CA GLY A 45 15.21 2.60 -13.89
C GLY A 45 14.13 3.28 -14.74
N GLU A 46 12.92 2.72 -14.85
CA GLU A 46 11.85 3.31 -15.67
C GLU A 46 11.07 4.41 -14.92
N ALA A 47 10.75 4.15 -13.66
CA ALA A 47 10.09 5.11 -12.78
C ALA A 47 10.46 4.86 -11.31
N ARG A 48 10.15 5.85 -10.48
CA ARG A 48 10.13 5.73 -9.01
C ARG A 48 8.69 5.85 -8.55
N PHE A 49 8.33 5.22 -7.44
CA PHE A 49 7.01 5.37 -6.86
C PHE A 49 7.07 5.65 -5.37
N ILE A 50 6.07 6.39 -4.88
CA ILE A 50 5.79 6.60 -3.46
C ILE A 50 4.32 6.27 -3.24
N VAL A 51 4.04 5.42 -2.25
CA VAL A 51 2.67 5.13 -1.81
C VAL A 51 2.42 5.89 -0.52
N VAL A 52 1.36 6.70 -0.50
CA VAL A 52 0.94 7.47 0.67
C VAL A 52 -0.26 6.79 1.31
N PHE A 53 -0.17 6.52 2.61
CA PHE A 53 -1.28 6.04 3.43
C PHE A 53 -1.59 7.08 4.50
N ASP A 54 -2.87 7.25 4.82
CA ASP A 54 -3.26 8.04 5.99
C ASP A 54 -2.85 7.30 7.27
N GLY A 55 -2.33 8.06 8.24
CA GLY A 55 -1.82 7.56 9.52
C GLY A 55 -2.92 7.32 10.56
N SER A 56 -4.16 7.74 10.29
CA SER A 56 -5.32 7.61 11.19
C SER A 56 -5.69 6.16 11.53
N ASP A 57 -5.26 5.19 10.71
CA ASP A 57 -5.57 3.76 10.88
C ASP A 57 -4.49 2.94 11.61
N GLU A 58 -3.36 3.56 11.98
CA GLU A 58 -2.49 2.98 13.00
C GLU A 58 -3.08 3.27 14.38
N ARG A 59 -4.10 2.49 14.80
CA ARG A 59 -4.39 2.42 16.24
C ARG A 59 -3.10 2.02 16.95
N PRO A 60 -2.68 2.73 18.01
CA PRO A 60 -1.51 2.36 18.79
C PRO A 60 -1.63 0.88 19.20
N ARG A 61 -0.52 0.15 19.09
CA ARG A 61 -0.42 -1.20 19.68
C ARG A 61 -0.93 -1.13 21.11
N ASP A 62 -1.88 -2.00 21.44
CA ASP A 62 -2.25 -2.27 22.83
C ASP A 62 -1.09 -3.08 23.44
N ASP A 63 0.02 -2.40 23.68
CA ASP A 63 1.12 -2.87 24.49
C ASP A 63 0.79 -2.45 25.93
N ARG A 64 -0.15 -3.16 26.57
CA ARG A 64 -0.24 -3.16 28.03
C ARG A 64 0.48 -4.39 28.59
N PRO A 65 1.26 -4.22 29.68
CA PRO A 65 2.00 -5.31 30.32
C PRO A 65 1.08 -6.35 30.96
#